data_AF-A0A519NLY7-F1
#
_entry.id   AF-A0A519NLY7-F1
#
_cell.length_a   1.000
_cell.length_b   1.000
_cell.length_c   1.000
_cell.angle_alpha   90.00
_cell.angle_beta   90.00
_cell.angle_gamma   90.00
#
_symmetry.space_group_name_H-M   'P 1'
#
loop_
_entity.id
_entity.type
_entity.pdbx_description
1 polymer ?
#
loop_
_entity_poly.entity_id
_entity_poly.type
_entity_poly.pdbx_seq_one_letter_code
_entity_poly.pdbx_strand_id
1 'polypeptide(L)'
;MSLRLSRRSLFASGGAAALAAQPAFAQTTAQAPANDDASLAQAVDAYVAKCMAAWPDQPALGVAVVKGGATVLARGYGVKVQGKPARADEHTLFAIASNTKNVTAAALAILVDEGKVKWDEPVKTYLPGFTLSDPYIGEHITVRDTLSH
;
A
#
# COMPACT_ATOMS: atom_id res chain seq x y z
N MET A 1 20.73 12.41 -38.47
CA MET A 1 21.25 11.68 -39.65
C MET A 1 21.27 10.20 -39.30
N SER A 2 20.49 9.42 -40.04
CA SER A 2 20.13 8.02 -39.78
C SER A 2 21.30 7.07 -40.04
N LEU A 3 21.39 5.96 -39.30
CA LEU A 3 21.78 4.65 -39.85
C LEU A 3 21.24 3.52 -38.96
N ARG A 4 20.14 2.90 -39.43
CA ARG A 4 19.62 1.62 -38.94
C ARG A 4 20.41 0.50 -39.62
N LEU A 5 21.03 -0.39 -38.86
CA LEU A 5 21.62 -1.63 -39.38
C LEU A 5 20.60 -2.77 -39.31
N SER A 6 20.22 -3.28 -40.48
CA SER A 6 19.30 -4.39 -40.70
C SER A 6 20.04 -5.74 -40.64
N ARG A 7 19.48 -6.70 -39.89
CA ARG A 7 20.01 -8.07 -39.70
C ARG A 7 19.53 -9.04 -40.80
N ARG A 8 19.98 -8.83 -42.03
CA ARG A 8 19.91 -9.81 -43.13
C ARG A 8 21.29 -9.75 -43.79
N SER A 9 22.15 -10.75 -43.78
CA SER A 9 22.03 -12.17 -44.14
C SER A 9 23.31 -12.90 -43.67
N LEU A 10 23.44 -14.21 -43.95
CA LEU A 10 24.56 -15.17 -43.70
C LEU A 10 24.17 -16.16 -42.58
N PHE A 11 24.10 -17.49 -42.75
CA PHE A 11 24.62 -18.41 -43.78
C PHE A 11 23.68 -19.61 -43.91
N ALA A 12 23.61 -20.17 -45.12
CA ALA A 12 23.12 -21.51 -45.41
C ALA A 12 24.32 -22.47 -45.53
N SER A 13 24.29 -23.56 -44.75
CA SER A 13 24.96 -24.86 -44.98
C SER A 13 24.61 -25.73 -43.77
N GLY A 14 23.79 -26.77 -43.88
CA GLY A 14 24.19 -28.07 -44.43
C GLY A 14 24.87 -28.90 -43.34
N GLY A 15 24.15 -29.82 -42.69
CA GLY A 15 24.71 -30.71 -41.67
C GLY A 15 23.66 -31.61 -41.02
N ALA A 16 23.95 -32.90 -40.96
CA ALA A 16 23.01 -34.00 -40.72
C ALA A 16 22.24 -33.93 -39.38
N ALA A 17 21.00 -34.40 -39.44
CA ALA A 17 20.16 -34.67 -38.29
C ALA A 17 20.78 -35.80 -37.43
N ALA A 18 21.24 -35.45 -36.23
CA ALA A 18 21.40 -36.40 -35.14
C ALA A 18 20.22 -36.19 -34.18
N LEU A 19 19.23 -37.10 -34.25
CA LEU A 19 18.10 -37.14 -33.33
C LEU A 19 18.61 -37.68 -31.97
N ALA A 20 19.24 -36.82 -31.17
CA ALA A 20 19.54 -37.15 -29.79
C ALA A 20 18.22 -37.06 -29.00
N ALA A 21 17.67 -38.21 -28.62
CA ALA A 21 16.55 -38.29 -27.68
C ALA A 21 17.01 -37.71 -26.34
N GLN A 22 16.66 -36.45 -26.07
CA GLN A 22 16.85 -35.88 -24.75
C GLN A 22 15.80 -36.48 -23.81
N PRO A 23 16.17 -36.83 -22.56
CA PRO A 23 15.17 -37.19 -21.56
C PRO A 23 14.27 -35.98 -21.37
N ALA A 24 12.99 -36.14 -21.69
CA ALA A 24 11.97 -35.18 -21.32
C ALA A 24 11.91 -35.18 -19.79
N PHE A 25 12.61 -34.22 -19.16
CA PHE A 25 12.29 -33.84 -17.80
C PHE A 25 10.87 -33.32 -17.85
N ALA A 26 9.91 -34.15 -17.44
CA ALA A 26 8.58 -33.69 -17.12
C ALA A 26 8.74 -32.61 -16.05
N GLN A 27 8.68 -31.36 -16.45
CA GLN A 27 8.46 -30.27 -15.52
C GLN A 27 7.05 -30.50 -14.99
N THR A 28 6.95 -31.18 -13.84
CA THR A 28 5.80 -30.97 -12.96
C THR A 28 5.85 -29.50 -12.61
N THR A 29 5.13 -28.69 -13.39
CA THR A 29 4.72 -27.36 -12.93
C THR A 29 3.77 -27.64 -11.78
N ALA A 30 4.31 -27.72 -10.57
CA ALA A 30 3.52 -27.52 -9.38
C ALA A 30 2.86 -26.15 -9.59
N GLN A 31 1.57 -26.16 -9.89
CA GLN A 31 0.80 -24.97 -10.12
C GLN A 31 0.91 -24.17 -8.81
N ALA A 32 1.58 -23.01 -8.86
CA ALA A 32 1.57 -22.10 -7.74
C ALA A 32 0.11 -21.92 -7.33
N PRO A 33 -0.21 -21.95 -6.02
CA PRO A 33 -1.59 -21.81 -5.57
C PRO A 33 -2.18 -20.57 -6.26
N ALA A 34 -3.38 -20.73 -6.82
CA ALA A 34 -4.01 -19.67 -7.57
C ALA A 34 -4.03 -18.40 -6.72
N ASN A 35 -3.32 -17.35 -7.17
CA ASN A 35 -3.32 -16.02 -6.57
C ASN A 35 -4.63 -15.29 -6.89
N ASP A 36 -5.77 -15.97 -6.71
CA ASP A 36 -7.09 -15.38 -6.82
C ASP A 36 -7.46 -14.63 -5.54
N ASP A 37 -8.41 -13.71 -5.66
CA ASP A 37 -8.76 -12.80 -4.58
C ASP A 37 -9.49 -13.53 -3.43
N ALA A 38 -10.13 -14.67 -3.73
CA ALA A 38 -10.80 -15.49 -2.72
C ALA A 38 -9.79 -16.22 -1.83
N SER A 39 -8.73 -16.79 -2.41
CA SER A 39 -7.65 -17.43 -1.66
C SER A 39 -6.89 -16.42 -0.80
N LEU A 40 -6.69 -15.19 -1.31
CA LEU A 40 -6.11 -14.09 -0.54
C LEU A 40 -7.00 -13.68 0.65
N ALA A 41 -8.31 -13.52 0.42
CA ALA A 41 -9.25 -13.19 1.48
C ALA A 41 -9.26 -14.26 2.60
N GLN A 42 -9.26 -15.54 2.23
CA GLN A 42 -9.18 -16.65 3.18
C GLN A 42 -7.86 -16.65 3.96
N ALA A 43 -6.74 -16.36 3.30
CA ALA A 43 -5.44 -16.26 3.96
C ALA A 43 -5.41 -15.11 4.98
N VAL A 44 -6.04 -13.97 4.66
CA VAL A 44 -6.19 -12.83 5.57
C VAL A 44 -7.07 -13.20 6.76
N ASP A 45 -8.22 -13.86 6.55
CA ASP A 45 -9.07 -14.34 7.65
C ASP A 45 -8.30 -15.25 8.62
N ALA A 46 -7.57 -16.23 8.06
CA ALA A 46 -6.77 -17.17 8.86
C ALA A 46 -5.64 -16.46 9.63
N TYR A 47 -5.05 -15.42 9.05
CA TYR A 47 -4.03 -14.62 9.72
C TYR A 47 -4.63 -13.75 10.84
N VAL A 48 -5.75 -13.08 10.60
CA VAL A 48 -6.45 -12.29 11.62
C VAL A 48 -6.87 -13.18 12.79
N ALA A 49 -7.35 -14.39 12.54
CA ALA A 49 -7.66 -15.35 13.61
C ALA A 49 -6.44 -15.65 14.50
N LYS A 50 -5.24 -15.82 13.91
CA LYS A 50 -3.99 -15.99 14.67
C LYS A 50 -3.64 -14.75 15.48
N CYS A 51 -3.80 -13.56 14.91
CA CYS A 51 -3.57 -12.29 15.62
C CYS A 51 -4.52 -12.14 16.82
N MET A 52 -5.82 -12.36 16.63
CA MET A 52 -6.79 -12.27 17.73
C MET A 52 -6.53 -13.29 18.83
N ALA A 53 -6.03 -14.49 18.49
CA ALA A 53 -5.60 -15.46 19.49
C ALA A 53 -4.34 -15.01 20.25
N ALA A 54 -3.42 -14.30 19.59
CA ALA A 54 -2.20 -13.78 20.21
C ALA A 54 -2.44 -12.53 21.08
N TRP A 55 -3.48 -11.75 20.77
CA TRP A 55 -3.89 -10.55 21.52
C TRP A 55 -5.34 -10.69 22.03
N PRO A 56 -5.58 -11.51 23.06
CA PRO A 56 -6.94 -11.83 23.52
C PRO A 56 -7.70 -10.62 24.09
N ASP A 57 -6.98 -9.58 24.52
CA ASP A 57 -7.56 -8.34 25.04
C ASP A 57 -7.97 -7.35 23.94
N GLN A 58 -7.68 -7.64 22.67
CA GLN A 58 -8.13 -6.83 21.54
C GLN A 58 -9.54 -7.27 21.11
N PRO A 59 -10.60 -6.50 21.44
CA PRO A 59 -11.97 -6.97 21.25
C PRO A 59 -12.39 -7.04 19.78
N ALA A 60 -11.84 -6.16 18.94
CA ALA A 60 -12.15 -6.10 17.52
C ALA A 60 -10.98 -5.68 16.65
N LEU A 61 -11.06 -6.06 15.38
CA LEU A 61 -10.19 -5.60 14.31
C LEU A 61 -11.03 -5.32 13.06
N GLY A 62 -10.78 -4.21 12.38
CA GLY A 62 -11.28 -3.96 11.02
C GLY A 62 -10.15 -4.16 10.01
N VAL A 63 -10.39 -4.92 8.94
CA VAL A 63 -9.40 -5.14 7.88
C VAL A 63 -10.05 -4.92 6.52
N ALA A 64 -9.35 -4.17 5.67
CA ALA A 64 -9.70 -4.02 4.27
C ALA A 64 -8.47 -4.30 3.38
N VAL A 65 -8.69 -4.98 2.26
CA VAL A 65 -7.69 -5.28 1.24
C VAL A 65 -8.22 -4.81 -0.10
N VAL A 66 -7.47 -3.94 -0.77
CA VAL A 66 -7.81 -3.41 -2.09
C VAL A 66 -6.69 -3.81 -3.07
N LYS A 67 -7.08 -4.39 -4.22
CA LYS A 67 -6.16 -4.85 -5.27
C LYS A 67 -6.71 -4.44 -6.61
N GLY A 68 -5.89 -3.79 -7.44
CA GLY A 68 -6.33 -3.31 -8.77
C GLY A 68 -7.50 -2.33 -8.72
N GLY A 69 -7.64 -1.55 -7.63
CA GLY A 69 -8.76 -0.63 -7.43
C GLY A 69 -10.07 -1.30 -6.98
N ALA A 70 -10.11 -2.62 -6.85
CA ALA A 70 -11.25 -3.36 -6.35
C ALA A 70 -11.02 -3.82 -4.90
N THR A 71 -12.08 -3.79 -4.10
CA THR A 71 -12.08 -4.33 -2.75
C THR A 71 -12.12 -5.85 -2.81
N VAL A 72 -11.06 -6.49 -2.33
CA VAL A 72 -10.94 -7.95 -2.19
C VAL A 72 -11.58 -8.43 -0.89
N LEU A 73 -11.40 -7.66 0.18
CA LEU A 73 -11.94 -7.93 1.52
C LEU A 73 -12.19 -6.61 2.24
N ALA A 74 -13.31 -6.51 2.96
CA ALA A 74 -13.57 -5.47 3.94
C ALA A 74 -14.44 -6.10 5.04
N ARG A 75 -13.89 -6.27 6.24
CA ARG A 75 -14.56 -7.01 7.33
C ARG A 75 -14.19 -6.48 8.70
N GLY A 76 -15.13 -6.63 9.63
CA GLY A 76 -14.89 -6.56 11.05
C GLY A 76 -14.76 -7.95 11.68
N TYR A 77 -13.85 -8.09 12.62
CA TYR A 77 -13.59 -9.30 13.39
C TYR A 77 -13.82 -9.00 14.87
N GLY A 78 -14.30 -9.99 15.63
CA GLY A 78 -14.56 -9.86 17.06
C GLY A 78 -15.86 -9.11 17.40
N VAL A 79 -15.83 -8.39 18.53
CA VAL A 79 -16.97 -7.67 19.11
C VAL A 79 -16.64 -6.21 19.37
N LYS A 80 -17.61 -5.32 19.19
CA LYS A 80 -17.45 -3.87 19.33
C LYS A 80 -16.99 -3.46 20.72
N VAL A 81 -17.42 -4.20 21.75
CA VAL A 81 -17.08 -3.96 23.15
C VAL A 81 -16.80 -5.30 23.83
N GLN A 82 -15.69 -5.37 24.57
CA GLN A 82 -15.29 -6.58 25.30
C GLN A 82 -16.43 -7.04 26.24
N GLY A 83 -16.72 -8.34 26.22
CA GLY A 83 -17.80 -8.94 27.02
C GLY A 83 -19.22 -8.67 26.52
N LYS A 84 -19.41 -7.91 25.43
CA LYS A 84 -20.74 -7.69 24.81
C LYS A 84 -20.91 -8.51 23.53
N PRO A 85 -22.14 -8.91 23.16
CA PRO A 85 -22.37 -9.79 22.01
C PRO A 85 -22.34 -9.07 20.65
N ALA A 86 -22.35 -7.74 20.63
CA ALA A 86 -22.42 -6.96 19.39
C ALA A 86 -21.14 -7.13 18.57
N ARG A 87 -21.25 -7.77 17.40
CA ARG A 87 -20.12 -8.03 16.51
C ARG A 87 -19.62 -6.76 15.83
N ALA A 88 -18.31 -6.70 15.61
CA ALA A 88 -17.73 -5.73 14.69
C ALA A 88 -18.00 -6.16 13.23
N ASP A 89 -18.12 -5.18 12.37
CA ASP A 89 -18.41 -5.28 10.94
C ASP A 89 -17.60 -4.21 10.18
N GLU A 90 -17.69 -4.21 8.86
CA GLU A 90 -17.02 -3.26 7.96
C GLU A 90 -17.48 -1.79 8.15
N HIS A 91 -18.58 -1.56 8.85
CA HIS A 91 -19.13 -0.24 9.15
C HIS A 91 -18.82 0.22 10.58
N THR A 92 -18.11 -0.60 11.35
CA THR A 92 -17.75 -0.28 12.73
C THR A 92 -16.73 0.86 12.74
N LEU A 93 -17.02 1.92 13.50
CA LEU A 93 -16.13 3.05 13.65
C LEU A 93 -15.01 2.75 14.64
N PHE A 94 -13.79 3.09 14.25
CA PHE A 94 -12.59 3.01 15.09
C PHE A 94 -11.94 4.38 15.20
N ALA A 95 -11.30 4.65 16.34
CA ALA A 95 -10.41 5.79 16.46
C ALA A 95 -9.15 5.52 15.63
N ILE A 96 -8.98 6.23 14.51
CA ILE A 96 -7.89 5.98 13.56
C ILE A 96 -6.55 6.64 13.96
N ALA A 97 -6.53 7.39 15.05
CA ALA A 97 -5.34 8.01 15.63
C ALA A 97 -4.47 8.72 14.58
N SER A 98 -3.17 8.42 14.50
CA SER A 98 -2.23 9.06 13.58
C SER A 98 -2.55 8.88 12.10
N ASN A 99 -3.43 7.95 11.69
CA ASN A 99 -3.90 7.89 10.30
C ASN A 99 -4.62 9.18 9.87
N THR A 100 -5.12 9.97 10.84
CA THR A 100 -5.66 11.32 10.60
C THR A 100 -4.66 12.21 9.87
N LYS A 101 -3.34 12.05 10.10
CA LYS A 101 -2.29 12.83 9.44
C LYS A 101 -2.36 12.73 7.91
N ASN A 102 -2.66 11.56 7.37
CA ASN A 102 -2.79 11.35 5.92
C ASN A 102 -3.94 12.18 5.35
N VAL A 103 -5.06 12.25 6.07
CA VAL A 103 -6.23 13.06 5.67
C VAL A 103 -5.90 14.55 5.73
N THR A 104 -5.24 15.00 6.80
CA THR A 104 -4.79 16.40 6.94
C THR A 104 -3.79 16.78 5.87
N ALA A 105 -2.82 15.92 5.56
CA ALA A 105 -1.84 16.15 4.50
C ALA A 105 -2.50 16.27 3.11
N ALA A 106 -3.49 15.42 2.82
CA ALA A 106 -4.26 15.52 1.58
C ALA A 106 -5.07 16.83 1.50
N ALA A 107 -5.71 17.23 2.60
CA ALA A 107 -6.42 18.51 2.66
C ALA A 107 -5.49 19.71 2.44
N LEU A 108 -4.28 19.66 3.01
CA LEU A 108 -3.26 20.68 2.81
C LEU A 108 -2.75 20.70 1.35
N ALA A 109 -2.59 19.53 0.71
CA ALA A 109 -2.22 19.43 -0.70
C ALA A 109 -3.27 20.06 -1.62
N ILE A 110 -4.57 19.87 -1.33
CA ILE A 110 -5.65 20.55 -2.05
C ILE A 110 -5.49 22.08 -1.95
N LEU A 111 -5.20 22.61 -0.76
CA LEU A 111 -4.97 24.05 -0.58
C LEU A 111 -3.74 24.55 -1.33
N VAL A 112 -2.72 23.70 -1.49
CA VAL A 112 -1.54 24.03 -2.30
C VAL A 112 -1.86 24.04 -3.79
N ASP A 113 -2.61 23.06 -4.27
CA ASP A 113 -3.07 23.00 -5.66
C ASP A 113 -3.97 24.20 -6.00
N GLU A 114 -4.78 24.67 -5.04
CA GLU A 114 -5.57 25.90 -5.15
C GLU A 114 -4.75 27.20 -5.04
N GLY A 115 -3.44 27.11 -4.79
CA GLY A 115 -2.55 28.26 -4.63
C GLY A 115 -2.76 29.07 -3.33
N LYS A 116 -3.54 28.55 -2.38
CA LYS A 116 -3.81 29.22 -1.08
C LYS A 116 -2.68 29.00 -0.08
N VAL A 117 -1.99 27.88 -0.19
CA VAL A 117 -0.80 27.54 0.59
C VAL A 117 0.34 27.21 -0.38
N LYS A 118 1.59 27.38 0.02
CA LYS A 118 2.75 26.88 -0.72
C LYS A 118 3.59 26.02 0.20
N TRP A 119 4.19 24.98 -0.37
CA TRP A 119 5.01 24.03 0.39
C TRP A 119 6.20 24.68 1.08
N ASP A 120 6.88 25.58 0.38
CA ASP A 120 8.17 26.12 0.80
C ASP A 120 8.05 27.53 1.43
N GLU A 121 6.84 27.93 1.80
CA GLU A 121 6.60 29.14 2.61
C GLU A 121 6.72 28.79 4.10
N PRO A 122 7.31 29.68 4.92
CA PRO A 122 7.31 29.54 6.37
C PRO A 122 5.88 29.39 6.92
N VAL A 123 5.69 28.53 7.92
CA VAL A 123 4.39 28.36 8.60
C VAL A 123 3.86 29.70 9.12
N LYS A 124 4.76 30.56 9.57
CA LYS A 124 4.46 31.89 10.10
C LYS A 124 3.79 32.82 9.08
N THR A 125 3.97 32.58 7.77
CA THR A 125 3.25 33.28 6.69
C THR A 125 1.74 33.12 6.84
N TYR A 126 1.28 31.93 7.26
CA TYR A 126 -0.15 31.61 7.44
C TYR A 126 -0.62 31.77 8.89
N LEU A 127 0.29 31.61 9.86
CA LEU A 127 0.03 31.69 11.29
C LEU A 127 1.00 32.70 11.94
N PRO A 128 0.73 34.02 11.89
CA PRO A 128 1.69 35.04 12.32
C PRO A 128 2.13 34.95 13.79
N GLY A 129 1.29 34.37 14.65
CA GLY A 129 1.58 34.11 16.06
C GLY A 129 2.32 32.80 16.34
N PHE A 130 2.66 32.03 15.31
CA PHE A 130 3.38 30.77 15.45
C PHE A 130 4.79 31.02 16.01
N THR A 131 5.10 30.37 17.13
CA THR A 131 6.40 30.42 17.78
C THR A 131 6.76 29.03 18.29
N LEU A 132 8.06 28.74 18.31
CA LEU A 132 8.63 27.50 18.85
C LEU A 132 9.70 27.87 19.89
N SER A 133 10.14 26.86 20.66
CA SER A 133 11.20 27.05 21.66
C SER A 133 12.52 27.51 21.05
N ASP A 134 12.81 27.07 19.82
CA ASP A 134 13.90 27.61 19.01
C ASP A 134 13.35 28.70 18.09
N PRO A 135 13.76 29.98 18.28
CA PRO A 135 13.29 31.08 17.46
C PRO A 135 13.65 30.91 15.98
N TYR A 136 14.83 30.37 15.66
CA TYR A 136 15.25 30.18 14.28
C TYR A 136 14.30 29.21 13.57
N ILE A 137 13.99 28.07 14.20
CA ILE A 137 13.03 27.11 13.64
C ILE A 137 11.64 27.75 13.53
N GLY A 138 11.19 28.50 14.54
CA GLY A 138 9.90 29.21 14.50
C GLY A 138 9.76 30.18 13.33
N GLU A 139 10.83 30.88 12.94
CA GLU A 139 10.83 31.79 11.79
C GLU A 139 10.97 31.08 10.44
N HIS A 140 11.62 29.92 10.39
CA HIS A 140 12.07 29.31 9.14
C HIS A 140 11.40 27.99 8.76
N ILE A 141 10.74 27.29 9.70
CA ILE A 141 10.07 26.02 9.40
C ILE A 141 8.99 26.23 8.34
N THR A 142 9.08 25.46 7.27
CA THR A 142 8.15 25.55 6.13
C THR A 142 6.96 24.62 6.31
N VAL A 143 5.90 24.84 5.53
CA VAL A 143 4.76 23.91 5.47
C VAL A 143 5.22 22.49 5.13
N ARG A 144 6.18 22.32 4.20
CA ARG A 144 6.76 21.03 3.84
C ARG A 144 7.42 20.33 5.03
N ASP A 145 8.16 21.07 5.85
CA ASP A 145 8.84 20.50 7.01
C ASP A 145 7.82 19.92 8.01
N THR A 146 6.66 20.56 8.18
CA THR A 146 5.59 20.06 9.08
C THR A 146 4.97 18.73 8.65
N LEU A 147 5.13 18.34 7.37
CA LEU A 147 4.62 17.08 6.82
C LEU A 147 5.69 16.00 6.69
N SER A 148 6.93 16.30 7.08
CA SER A 148 8.05 15.35 6.95
C SER A 148 8.16 14.36 8.12
N HIS A 149 7.34 14.51 9.16
CA HIS A 149 7.23 13.64 10.34
C HIS A 149 5.83 13.72 10.99
#